data_AF-A0A1H8RLM6-F1
#
_entry.id   AF-A0A1H8RLM6-F1
#
_cell.length_a   1.000
_cell.length_b   1.000
_cell.length_c   1.000
_cell.angle_alpha   90.00
_cell.angle_beta   90.00
_cell.angle_gamma   90.00
#
_symmetry.space_group_name_H-M   'P 1'
#
loop_
_entity.id
_entity.type
_entity.pdbx_description
1 polymer ?
#
loop_
_entity_poly.entity_id
_entity_poly.type
_entity_poly.pdbx_seq_one_letter_code
_entity_poly.pdbx_strand_id
1 'polypeptide(L)'
;MTDFSKLQNLYWFIRYHRKKNIKRRYYRYVAAEKKRLLEAGVDPEELRLLCRTLAKQHCEHAERSLKTYRLKVTQDRISSCNCDGGNCL
;
A
#
# COMPACT_ATOMS: atom_id res chain seq x y z
N MET A 1 -4.13 11.52 5.78
CA MET A 1 -3.22 10.43 5.37
C MET A 1 -3.80 9.12 5.87
N THR A 2 -3.97 8.13 5.00
CA THR A 2 -4.51 6.83 5.39
C THR A 2 -3.49 6.07 6.23
N ASP A 3 -3.88 5.65 7.43
CA ASP A 3 -2.99 4.92 8.33
C ASP A 3 -2.85 3.45 7.94
N PHE A 4 -1.64 3.04 7.60
CA PHE A 4 -1.28 1.66 7.25
C PHE A 4 -0.66 0.88 8.42
N SER A 5 -0.53 1.48 9.60
CA SER A 5 0.16 0.89 10.75
C SER A 5 -0.44 -0.45 11.17
N LYS A 6 -1.78 -0.57 11.14
CA LYS A 6 -2.48 -1.83 11.44
C LYS A 6 -2.13 -2.94 10.46
N LEU A 7 -2.07 -2.63 9.16
CA LEU A 7 -1.68 -3.59 8.13
C LEU A 7 -0.22 -4.03 8.31
N GLN A 8 0.69 -3.09 8.60
CA GLN A 8 2.09 -3.39 8.87
C GLN A 8 2.26 -4.31 10.09
N ASN A 9 1.55 -4.02 11.18
CA ASN A 9 1.55 -4.83 12.39
C ASN A 9 1.05 -6.26 12.13
N LEU A 10 -0.03 -6.43 11.36
CA LEU A 10 -0.53 -7.75 10.98
C LEU A 10 0.51 -8.56 10.20
N TYR A 11 1.19 -7.94 9.24
CA TYR A 11 2.27 -8.59 8.49
C TYR A 11 3.50 -8.88 9.37
N TRP A 12 3.80 -8.02 10.34
CA TRP A 12 4.82 -8.30 11.35
C TRP A 12 4.49 -9.56 12.15
N PHE A 13 3.25 -9.73 12.64
CA PHE A 13 2.82 -10.95 13.33
C PHE A 13 2.92 -12.20 12.44
N ILE A 14 2.58 -12.09 11.15
CA ILE A 14 2.71 -13.18 10.18
C ILE A 14 4.17 -13.62 10.02
N ARG A 15 5.12 -12.67 10.03
CA ARG A 15 6.56 -12.97 9.97
C ARG A 15 7.09 -13.56 11.27
N TYR A 16 6.67 -12.99 12.40
CA TYR A 16 7.12 -13.40 13.73
C TYR A 16 6.70 -14.83 14.09
N HIS A 17 5.44 -15.19 13.85
CA HIS A 17 4.94 -16.52 14.23
C HIS A 17 5.34 -17.60 13.24
N ARG A 18 5.89 -18.73 13.71
CA ARG A 18 6.19 -19.90 12.86
C ARG A 18 4.99 -20.82 12.63
N LYS A 19 4.02 -20.86 13.56
CA LYS A 19 2.86 -21.77 13.52
C LYS A 19 1.89 -21.43 12.37
N LYS A 20 1.62 -22.41 11.50
CA LYS A 20 0.73 -22.23 10.32
C LYS A 20 -0.69 -21.76 10.68
N ASN A 21 -1.28 -22.29 11.76
CA ASN A 21 -2.63 -21.91 12.19
C ASN A 21 -2.72 -20.43 12.59
N ILE A 22 -1.69 -19.93 13.28
CA ILE A 22 -1.59 -18.53 13.69
C ILE A 22 -1.43 -17.63 12.45
N LYS A 23 -0.54 -18.02 11.52
CA LYS A 23 -0.39 -17.30 10.24
C LYS A 23 -1.70 -17.21 9.47
N ARG A 24 -2.44 -18.31 9.34
CA ARG A 24 -3.76 -18.33 8.67
C ARG A 24 -4.74 -17.38 9.33
N ARG A 25 -4.79 -17.33 10.67
CA ARG A 25 -5.61 -16.37 11.42
C ARG A 25 -5.25 -14.93 11.06
N TYR A 26 -3.98 -14.57 11.08
CA TYR A 26 -3.55 -13.22 10.71
C TYR A 26 -3.78 -12.87 9.25
N TYR A 27 -3.64 -13.82 8.31
CA TYR A 27 -4.01 -13.59 6.91
C TYR A 27 -5.51 -13.28 6.73
N ARG A 28 -6.39 -13.87 7.54
CA ARG A 28 -7.82 -13.50 7.55
C ARG A 28 -8.02 -12.06 8.04
N TYR A 29 -7.29 -11.64 9.06
CA TYR A 29 -7.31 -10.25 9.53
C TYR A 29 -6.75 -9.28 8.48
N VAL A 30 -5.70 -9.64 7.76
CA VAL A 30 -5.19 -8.87 6.63
C VAL A 30 -6.24 -8.72 5.54
N ALA A 31 -7.01 -9.76 5.22
CA ALA A 31 -8.08 -9.68 4.22
C ALA A 31 -9.19 -8.69 4.64
N ALA A 32 -9.62 -8.73 5.91
CA ALA A 32 -10.59 -7.78 6.44
C ALA A 32 -10.05 -6.34 6.42
N GLU A 33 -8.78 -6.15 6.80
CA GLU A 33 -8.14 -4.84 6.81
C GLU A 33 -7.96 -4.27 5.38
N LYS A 34 -7.59 -5.12 4.41
CA LYS A 34 -7.55 -4.73 3.00
C LYS A 34 -8.90 -4.24 2.51
N LYS A 35 -9.97 -4.97 2.85
CA LYS A 35 -11.34 -4.57 2.48
C LYS A 35 -11.68 -3.19 3.05
N ARG A 36 -11.41 -2.97 4.34
CA ARG A 36 -11.59 -1.67 5.01
C ARG A 36 -10.83 -0.53 4.31
N LEU A 37 -9.60 -0.78 3.89
CA LEU A 37 -8.78 0.23 3.20
C LEU A 37 -9.32 0.56 1.81
N LEU A 38 -9.78 -0.44 1.06
CA LEU A 38 -10.43 -0.22 -0.23
C LEU A 38 -11.74 0.57 -0.08
N GLU A 39 -12.57 0.23 0.91
CA GLU A 39 -13.79 0.96 1.25
C GLU A 39 -13.51 2.42 1.67
N ALA A 40 -12.34 2.67 2.28
CA ALA A 40 -11.87 4.01 2.63
C ALA A 40 -11.29 4.81 1.44
N GLY A 41 -11.33 4.26 0.22
CA GLY A 41 -10.85 4.92 -1.00
C GLY A 41 -9.34 4.82 -1.21
N VAL A 42 -8.65 3.88 -0.55
CA VAL A 42 -7.25 3.59 -0.88
C VAL A 42 -7.18 2.95 -2.25
N ASP A 43 -6.21 3.42 -3.05
CA ASP A 43 -5.96 2.87 -4.38
C ASP A 43 -5.63 1.36 -4.33
N PRO A 44 -6.35 0.50 -5.09
CA PRO A 44 -6.13 -0.94 -5.06
C PRO A 44 -4.72 -1.36 -5.46
N GLU A 45 -4.10 -0.65 -6.40
CA GLU A 45 -2.76 -0.99 -6.90
C GLU A 45 -1.67 -0.62 -5.88
N GLU A 46 -1.78 0.55 -5.23
CA GLU A 46 -0.93 0.91 -4.09
C GLU A 46 -1.02 -0.15 -2.99
N LEU A 47 -2.25 -0.54 -2.63
CA LEU A 47 -2.48 -1.54 -1.59
C LEU A 47 -1.89 -2.91 -1.96
N ARG A 48 -2.00 -3.32 -3.23
CA ARG A 48 -1.41 -4.55 -3.74
C ARG A 48 0.11 -4.55 -3.63
N LEU A 49 0.75 -3.45 -4.07
CA LEU A 49 2.20 -3.28 -3.99
C LEU A 49 2.69 -3.26 -2.54
N LEU A 50 2.00 -2.52 -1.65
CA LEU A 50 2.30 -2.48 -0.23
C LEU A 50 2.20 -3.86 0.43
N CYS A 51 1.15 -4.61 0.14
CA CYS A 51 1.02 -5.96 0.69
C CYS A 51 2.13 -6.89 0.20
N ARG A 52 2.65 -6.68 -1.01
CA ARG A 52 3.75 -7.46 -1.56
C ARG A 52 5.08 -7.13 -0.89
N THR A 53 5.34 -5.86 -0.59
CA THR A 53 6.53 -5.46 0.18
C THR A 53 6.48 -5.99 1.61
N LEU A 54 5.31 -6.00 2.24
CA LEU A 54 5.15 -6.47 3.63
C LEU A 54 5.24 -8.00 3.77
N ALA A 55 4.88 -8.76 2.73
CA ALA A 55 4.83 -10.22 2.78
C ALA A 55 6.19 -10.89 2.98
N LYS A 56 7.27 -10.29 2.47
CA LYS A 56 8.64 -10.82 2.56
C LYS A 56 9.56 -9.74 3.11
N GLN A 57 10.45 -10.10 4.04
CA GLN A 57 11.46 -9.17 4.52
C GLN A 57 12.47 -8.87 3.40
N HIS A 58 12.80 -7.59 3.18
CA HIS A 58 13.78 -7.13 2.19
C HIS A 58 13.51 -7.62 0.76
N CYS A 59 12.32 -7.34 0.23
CA CYS A 59 12.03 -7.60 -1.17
C CYS A 59 12.31 -6.33 -1.99
N GLU A 60 13.59 -6.10 -2.29
CA GLU A 60 14.05 -4.88 -2.97
C GLU A 60 13.29 -4.58 -4.26
N HIS A 61 12.94 -5.62 -5.02
CA HIS A 61 12.16 -5.48 -6.24
C HIS A 61 10.75 -4.92 -5.96
N ALA A 62 10.05 -5.46 -4.95
CA ALA A 62 8.74 -4.97 -4.57
C ALA A 62 8.81 -3.55 -3.99
N GLU A 63 9.85 -3.27 -3.19
CA GLU A 63 10.08 -1.94 -2.61
C GLU A 63 10.33 -0.90 -3.69
N ARG A 64 11.15 -1.24 -4.70
CA ARG A 64 11.39 -0.41 -5.89
C ARG A 64 10.10 -0.17 -6.65
N SER A 65 9.31 -1.20 -6.92
CA SER A 65 8.02 -1.06 -7.60
C SER A 65 7.06 -0.13 -6.85
N LEU A 66 6.93 -0.28 -5.52
CA LEU A 66 6.08 0.59 -4.71
C LEU A 66 6.56 2.05 -4.74
N LYS A 67 7.89 2.27 -4.65
CA LYS A 67 8.49 3.61 -4.72
C LYS A 67 8.22 4.25 -6.09
N THR A 68 8.45 3.53 -7.18
CA THR A 68 8.18 4.00 -8.54
C THR A 68 6.70 4.33 -8.74
N TYR A 69 5.79 3.48 -8.24
CA TYR A 69 4.36 3.73 -8.32
C TYR A 69 3.97 5.02 -7.61
N ARG A 70 4.43 5.21 -6.37
CA ARG A 70 4.18 6.43 -5.60
C ARG A 70 4.71 7.68 -6.28
N LEU A 71 5.92 7.62 -6.85
CA LEU A 71 6.51 8.73 -7.61
C LEU A 71 5.65 9.11 -8.83
N LYS A 72 5.15 8.12 -9.57
CA LYS A 72 4.24 8.36 -10.70
C LYS A 72 2.94 9.01 -10.25
N VAL A 73 2.27 8.44 -9.24
CA VAL A 73 1.03 9.00 -8.69
C VAL A 73 1.23 10.43 -8.19
N THR A 74 2.37 10.74 -7.53
CA THR A 74 2.67 12.13 -7.13
C THR A 74 2.94 13.04 -8.31
N GLN A 75 3.66 12.57 -9.34
CA GLN A 75 3.94 13.35 -10.54
C GLN A 75 2.66 13.67 -11.32
N ASP A 76 1.76 12.69 -11.44
CA ASP A 76 0.47 12.86 -12.12
C ASP A 76 -0.43 13.84 -11.36
N ARG A 77 -0.42 13.78 -10.02
CA ARG A 77 -1.11 14.77 -9.18
C ARG A 77 -0.55 16.17 -9.38
N ILE A 78 0.78 16.33 -9.42
CA ILE A 78 1.44 17.63 -9.66
C ILE A 78 1.13 18.15 -11.08
N SER A 79 1.17 17.28 -12.08
CA SER A 79 0.83 17.64 -13.46
C SER A 79 -0.62 18.10 -13.59
N SER A 80 -1.55 17.47 -12.86
CA SER A 80 -2.98 17.85 -12.85
C SER A 80 -3.30 19.15 -12.12
N CYS A 81 -2.36 19.73 -11.35
CA CYS A 81 -2.55 21.03 -10.69
C CYS A 81 -1.77 22.20 -11.31
N ASN A 82 -1.01 21.98 -12.38
CA ASN A 82 -0.39 23.06 -13.18
C ASN A 82 -1.35 23.63 -14.25
N CYS A 83 -2.61 23.83 -13.90
CA CYS A 83 -3.57 24.56 -14.73
C CYS A 83 -3.82 25.94 -14.14
N ASP A 84 -2.79 26.80 -14.09
CA ASP A 84 -2.98 28.24 -13.90
C ASP A 84 -1.93 28.99 -14.73
N GLY A 85 -2.42 29.84 -15.64
CA GLY A 85 -1.62 30.78 -16.41
C GLY A 85 -1.89 30.81 -17.91
N GLY A 86 -3.04 30.28 -18.37
CA GLY A 86 -3.50 30.45 -19.75
C GLY A 86 -3.92 31.89 -20.02
N ASN A 87 -3.04 32.63 -20.69
CA ASN A 87 -3.23 33.92 -21.36
C ASN A 87 -4.67 34.10 -21.90
N CYS A 88 -5.45 35.02 -21.31
CA CYS A 88 -6.66 35.53 -21.94
C CYS A 88 -6.21 36.48 -23.07
N LEU A 89 -6.41 36.07 -24.32
CA LEU A 89 -6.33 36.93 -25.50
C LEU A 89 -7.44 37.99 -25.47
#